data_AF-A0A954ENT1-F1
#
_entry.id   AF-A0A954ENT1-F1
#
_cell.length_a   1.000
_cell.length_b   1.000
_cell.length_c   1.000
_cell.angle_alpha   90.00
_cell.angle_beta   90.00
_cell.angle_gamma   90.00
#
_symmetry.space_group_name_H-M   'P 1'
#
loop_
_entity.id
_entity.type
_entity.pdbx_description
1 polymer ?
#
loop_
_entity_poly.entity_id
_entity_poly.type
_entity_poly.pdbx_seq_one_letter_code
_entity_poly.pdbx_strand_id
1 'polypeptide(L)'
;PPPVFIPGKERLGEVEPGFLTIFAPEPVAPEILPDLPASSGRRTVLANWLTRPDHPLTTRVIVNRIWQEHFGQGIVPTPNDFGHLGEAPSHPELLDWLATSFVSNGWSLKWLHREIVLSAAYRQQAVIENAQASLIDPANRLMWRAPLRRLSAEQIRDGMLVAGGEIEHKLGGAPDDAVKSKRRSIYCKVMRNKPDDMLSAFDLPDRMRSTGDRNTTTTPSQALLLINSQQIMARGTALARRVQQDVPETFSSQIDRAFQIAFGRPADPQELELLSTFADSLTTTIKPAMIDVATVPGTEISGVLIDDAKHPALELADRTDLPTADFTLEAVINLHSRYPDTKVRTIMSQWDGETSHSGWSLGVTSTKSKYTPGNLALQLIGEDEKGILTYEVIASGLILEVDHPYSVSVSVTAKHTSDKGILFRVVDLATQEEQTSFQSHRVVQKFHPELPLIIGGRAGSDEFKWDGHLGSIRLTLHALAAEELKTELPARPHPPQAVWEFKESSPTQIDSVQQWALFPYDNNKTPSALVDACHVLLNSNEFLYVE
;
A
#
# COMPACT_ATOMS: atom_id res chain seq x y z
N PRO A 1 32.67 16.18 -36.88
CA PRO A 1 31.98 14.88 -36.66
C PRO A 1 32.67 13.82 -37.51
N PRO A 2 32.74 12.55 -37.09
CA PRO A 2 33.31 11.50 -37.94
C PRO A 2 32.47 11.32 -39.22
N PRO A 3 33.10 11.05 -40.37
CA PRO A 3 32.38 10.82 -41.62
C PRO A 3 31.48 9.58 -41.52
N VAL A 4 30.28 9.68 -42.10
CA VAL A 4 29.29 8.59 -42.07
C VAL A 4 29.27 7.92 -43.43
N PHE A 5 29.44 6.60 -43.48
CA PHE A 5 29.38 5.81 -44.71
C PHE A 5 28.25 4.80 -44.63
N ILE A 6 27.70 4.43 -45.80
CA ILE A 6 26.75 3.33 -45.88
C ILE A 6 27.54 2.01 -45.72
N PRO A 7 27.18 1.13 -44.75
CA PRO A 7 27.89 -0.13 -44.54
C PRO A 7 28.01 -0.96 -45.83
N GLY A 8 29.22 -1.35 -46.22
CA GLY A 8 29.49 -2.14 -47.42
C GLY A 8 29.37 -1.35 -48.74
N LYS A 9 29.24 -0.02 -48.67
CA LYS A 9 29.20 0.88 -49.83
C LYS A 9 30.07 2.12 -49.61
N GLU A 10 31.23 1.95 -48.97
CA GLU A 10 32.17 3.03 -48.63
C GLU A 10 32.66 3.78 -49.88
N ARG A 11 32.71 3.10 -51.04
CA ARG A 11 33.06 3.68 -52.34
C ARG A 11 32.09 4.75 -52.85
N LEU A 12 30.89 4.87 -52.27
CA LEU A 12 29.90 5.88 -52.67
C LEU A 12 30.16 7.25 -52.02
N GLY A 13 31.18 7.36 -51.17
CA GLY A 13 31.54 8.61 -50.49
C GLY A 13 30.81 8.78 -49.14
N GLU A 14 31.14 9.87 -48.46
CA GLU A 14 30.49 10.27 -47.21
C GLU A 14 29.02 10.61 -47.47
N VAL A 15 28.15 10.22 -46.53
CA VAL A 15 26.74 10.56 -46.53
C VAL A 15 26.56 11.94 -45.90
N GLU A 16 26.26 12.92 -46.75
CA GLU A 16 25.93 14.27 -46.30
C GLU A 16 24.52 14.35 -45.67
N PRO A 17 24.30 15.28 -44.72
CA PRO A 17 22.96 15.56 -44.21
C PRO A 17 21.98 15.95 -45.32
N GLY A 18 20.78 15.37 -45.31
CA GLY A 18 19.72 15.67 -46.27
C GLY A 18 18.41 16.08 -45.59
N PHE A 19 17.60 16.87 -46.29
CA PHE A 19 16.25 17.27 -45.89
C PHE A 19 15.20 16.65 -46.82
N LEU A 20 13.94 16.57 -46.35
CA LEU A 20 12.83 16.06 -47.14
C LEU A 20 12.50 17.05 -48.26
N THR A 21 12.88 16.72 -49.49
CA THR A 21 12.71 17.57 -50.68
C THR A 21 11.26 17.68 -51.15
N ILE A 22 10.38 16.77 -50.72
CA ILE A 22 8.95 16.79 -51.07
C ILE A 22 8.20 18.01 -50.52
N PHE A 23 8.71 18.65 -49.47
CA PHE A 23 8.07 19.81 -48.84
C PHE A 23 8.56 21.16 -49.36
N ALA A 24 9.52 21.18 -50.31
CA ALA A 24 10.08 22.41 -50.85
C ALA A 24 10.39 22.24 -52.35
N PRO A 25 9.73 22.99 -53.26
CA PRO A 25 10.04 22.96 -54.69
C PRO A 25 11.46 23.49 -55.00
N GLU A 26 12.07 24.24 -54.07
CA GLU A 26 13.50 24.55 -54.07
C GLU A 26 14.11 24.12 -52.73
N PRO A 27 15.14 23.25 -52.71
CA PRO A 27 15.74 22.75 -51.50
C PRO A 27 16.64 23.84 -50.91
N VAL A 28 16.07 24.81 -50.19
CA VAL A 28 16.87 25.62 -49.27
C VAL A 28 17.15 24.76 -48.05
N ALA A 29 18.07 23.80 -48.21
CA ALA A 29 18.67 23.11 -47.08
C ALA A 29 19.25 24.20 -46.16
N PRO A 30 18.74 24.35 -44.93
CA PRO A 30 19.22 25.42 -44.06
C PRO A 30 20.72 25.23 -43.80
N GLU A 31 21.46 26.32 -43.93
CA GLU A 31 22.92 26.30 -43.91
C GLU A 31 23.42 25.82 -42.54
N ILE A 32 24.34 24.84 -42.57
CA ILE A 32 25.00 24.37 -41.36
C ILE A 32 26.15 25.32 -41.06
N LEU A 33 25.97 26.20 -40.07
CA LEU A 33 27.02 27.09 -39.59
C LEU A 33 28.22 26.24 -39.10
N PRO A 34 29.42 26.33 -39.72
CA PRO A 34 30.46 25.31 -39.56
C PRO A 34 31.15 25.27 -38.20
N ASP A 35 31.10 26.32 -37.37
CA ASP A 35 32.05 26.51 -36.27
C ASP A 35 31.40 26.78 -34.91
N LEU A 36 30.80 25.74 -34.31
CA LEU A 36 30.47 25.76 -32.87
C LEU A 36 31.57 25.00 -32.09
N PRO A 37 32.18 25.59 -31.04
CA PRO A 37 33.34 25.02 -30.33
C PRO A 37 33.17 23.60 -29.75
N ALA A 38 31.93 23.09 -29.64
CA ALA A 38 31.60 21.79 -29.05
C ALA A 38 30.51 21.01 -29.82
N SER A 39 30.12 21.44 -31.03
CA SER A 39 28.99 20.83 -31.76
C SER A 39 29.14 20.98 -33.26
N SER A 40 28.56 20.06 -34.03
CA SER A 40 28.52 20.13 -35.50
C SER A 40 27.45 21.09 -36.03
N GLY A 41 26.65 21.74 -35.18
CA GLY A 41 25.55 22.63 -35.59
C GLY A 41 24.33 21.91 -36.21
N ARG A 42 24.52 20.69 -36.73
CA ARG A 42 23.52 19.89 -37.48
C ARG A 42 22.17 19.76 -36.76
N ARG A 43 22.18 19.47 -35.44
CA ARG A 43 20.95 19.30 -34.64
C ARG A 43 20.19 20.62 -34.45
N THR A 44 20.91 21.72 -34.25
CA THR A 44 20.30 23.06 -34.11
C THR A 44 19.63 23.48 -35.39
N VAL A 45 20.29 23.26 -36.53
CA VAL A 45 19.74 23.55 -37.87
C VAL A 45 18.47 22.74 -38.14
N LEU A 46 18.49 21.44 -37.85
CA LEU A 46 17.31 20.59 -37.98
C LEU A 46 16.17 21.05 -37.05
N ALA A 47 16.48 21.39 -35.80
CA ALA A 47 15.48 21.89 -34.85
C ALA A 47 14.83 23.18 -35.36
N ASN A 48 15.65 24.16 -35.77
CA ASN A 48 15.17 25.42 -36.31
C ASN A 48 14.30 25.22 -37.56
N TRP A 49 14.68 24.30 -38.45
CA TRP A 49 13.90 23.94 -39.63
C TRP A 49 12.54 23.34 -39.27
N LEU A 50 12.52 22.36 -38.37
CA LEU A 50 11.30 21.70 -37.90
C LEU A 50 10.33 22.67 -37.22
N THR A 51 10.84 23.67 -36.52
CA THR A 51 10.05 24.66 -35.77
C THR A 51 9.74 25.93 -36.54
N ARG A 52 10.02 25.98 -37.86
CA ARG A 52 9.65 27.16 -38.66
C ARG A 52 8.13 27.35 -38.65
N PRO A 53 7.62 28.60 -38.57
CA PRO A 53 6.19 28.87 -38.60
C PRO A 53 5.47 28.35 -39.85
N ASP A 54 6.18 28.27 -40.98
CA ASP A 54 5.67 27.80 -42.27
C ASP A 54 5.92 26.30 -42.51
N HIS A 55 6.43 25.56 -41.52
CA HIS A 55 6.68 24.13 -41.69
C HIS A 55 5.36 23.34 -41.72
N PRO A 56 5.07 22.59 -42.80
CA PRO A 56 3.72 22.06 -43.06
C PRO A 56 3.29 20.89 -42.16
N LEU A 57 4.24 20.18 -41.54
CA LEU A 57 3.94 18.94 -40.78
C LEU A 57 4.11 19.04 -39.27
N THR A 58 5.24 19.53 -38.76
CA THR A 58 5.57 19.53 -37.32
C THR A 58 4.41 19.98 -36.44
N THR A 59 3.83 21.12 -36.79
CA THR A 59 2.72 21.74 -36.05
C THR A 59 1.46 20.90 -36.09
N ARG A 60 1.08 20.36 -37.26
CA ARG A 60 -0.08 19.47 -37.40
C ARG A 60 0.13 18.17 -36.61
N VAL A 61 1.34 17.61 -36.65
CA VAL A 61 1.67 16.37 -35.92
C VAL A 61 1.57 16.57 -34.42
N ILE A 62 2.15 17.64 -33.86
CA ILE A 62 2.07 17.87 -32.40
C ILE A 62 0.64 18.19 -31.95
N VAL A 63 -0.10 19.00 -32.71
CA VAL A 63 -1.52 19.29 -32.42
C VAL A 63 -2.34 18.00 -32.44
N ASN A 64 -2.14 17.16 -33.45
CA ASN A 64 -2.84 15.88 -33.56
C ASN A 64 -2.53 14.95 -32.39
N ARG A 65 -1.28 14.91 -31.91
CA ARG A 65 -0.89 14.11 -30.73
C ARG A 65 -1.55 14.63 -29.46
N ILE A 66 -1.55 15.94 -29.23
CA ILE A 66 -2.21 16.52 -28.05
C ILE A 66 -3.72 16.27 -28.10
N TRP A 67 -4.33 16.36 -29.28
CA TRP A 67 -5.72 15.98 -29.49
C TRP A 67 -5.97 14.50 -29.17
N GLN A 68 -5.12 13.60 -29.70
CA GLN A 68 -5.20 12.17 -29.46
C GLN A 68 -5.12 11.83 -27.96
N GLU A 69 -4.24 12.48 -27.19
CA GLU A 69 -4.14 12.23 -25.74
C GLU A 69 -5.42 12.63 -24.96
N HIS A 70 -6.17 13.60 -25.47
CA HIS A 70 -7.45 14.02 -24.85
C HIS A 70 -8.63 13.16 -25.30
N PHE A 71 -8.71 12.82 -26.59
CA PHE A 71 -9.87 12.14 -27.19
C PHE A 71 -9.64 10.65 -27.47
N GLY A 72 -8.47 10.10 -27.13
CA GLY A 72 -8.06 8.72 -27.44
C GLY A 72 -7.64 8.50 -28.90
N GLN A 73 -8.21 9.26 -29.84
CA GLN A 73 -7.88 9.21 -31.26
C GLN A 73 -7.56 10.60 -31.81
N GLY A 74 -6.53 10.70 -32.64
CA GLY A 74 -6.17 11.95 -33.32
C GLY A 74 -7.21 12.35 -34.38
N ILE A 75 -7.22 13.63 -34.75
CA ILE A 75 -7.95 14.11 -35.94
C ILE A 75 -7.48 13.35 -37.19
N VAL A 76 -6.17 13.09 -37.29
CA VAL A 76 -5.56 12.10 -38.18
C VAL A 76 -5.37 10.81 -37.39
N PRO A 77 -6.06 9.70 -37.75
CA PRO A 77 -5.98 8.43 -37.03
C PRO A 77 -4.59 7.78 -37.04
N THR A 78 -3.73 8.13 -38.00
CA THR A 78 -2.37 7.61 -38.16
C THR A 78 -1.34 8.62 -37.63
N PRO A 79 -1.05 8.68 -36.31
CA PRO A 79 -0.26 9.75 -35.70
C PRO A 79 1.22 9.80 -36.13
N ASN A 80 1.73 8.71 -36.73
CA ASN A 80 3.08 8.61 -37.26
C ASN A 80 3.14 8.79 -38.79
N ASP A 81 2.01 8.84 -39.49
CA ASP A 81 1.97 8.89 -40.95
C ASP A 81 0.92 9.90 -41.43
N PHE A 82 1.41 11.07 -41.85
CA PHE A 82 0.62 12.17 -42.44
C PHE A 82 0.77 12.19 -43.97
N GLY A 83 1.45 11.19 -44.54
CA GLY A 83 1.68 11.07 -45.98
C GLY A 83 0.60 10.21 -46.66
N HIS A 84 0.90 9.75 -47.87
CA HIS A 84 -0.03 8.93 -48.67
C HIS A 84 -0.32 7.54 -48.06
N LEU A 85 0.53 7.07 -47.15
CA LEU A 85 0.35 5.81 -46.44
C LEU A 85 -0.53 5.96 -45.18
N GLY A 86 -0.78 7.21 -44.77
CA GLY A 86 -1.65 7.55 -43.65
C GLY A 86 -3.11 7.77 -44.06
N GLU A 87 -3.94 8.02 -43.07
CA GLU A 87 -5.36 8.35 -43.26
C GLU A 87 -5.60 9.86 -43.32
N ALA A 88 -6.62 10.28 -44.05
CA ALA A 88 -7.01 11.68 -44.12
C ALA A 88 -7.63 12.16 -42.79
N PRO A 89 -7.40 13.43 -42.41
CA PRO A 89 -8.00 14.01 -41.20
C PRO A 89 -9.53 13.94 -41.23
N SER A 90 -10.16 13.63 -40.11
CA SER A 90 -11.62 13.71 -39.95
C SER A 90 -12.11 15.15 -40.10
N HIS A 91 -11.36 16.12 -39.56
CA HIS A 91 -11.69 17.54 -39.57
C HIS A 91 -10.47 18.37 -40.04
N PRO A 92 -10.20 18.44 -41.36
CA PRO A 92 -9.01 19.12 -41.89
C PRO A 92 -8.94 20.60 -41.50
N GLU A 93 -10.05 21.32 -41.59
CA GLU A 93 -10.11 22.75 -41.27
C GLU A 93 -9.83 23.02 -39.79
N LEU A 94 -10.31 22.14 -38.90
CA LEU A 94 -10.04 22.22 -37.47
C LEU A 94 -8.55 21.99 -37.17
N LEU A 95 -7.95 20.98 -37.79
CA LEU A 95 -6.52 20.69 -37.62
C LEU A 95 -5.66 21.87 -38.10
N ASP A 96 -6.00 22.46 -39.25
CA ASP A 96 -5.31 23.61 -39.79
C ASP A 96 -5.46 24.83 -38.90
N TRP A 97 -6.69 25.11 -38.44
CA TRP A 97 -6.95 26.20 -37.51
C TRP A 97 -6.19 26.04 -36.20
N LEU A 98 -6.20 24.86 -35.58
CA LEU A 98 -5.46 24.58 -34.35
C LEU A 98 -3.95 24.70 -34.57
N ALA A 99 -3.42 24.19 -35.68
CA ALA A 99 -2.00 24.26 -36.01
C ALA A 99 -1.53 25.71 -36.17
N THR A 100 -2.20 26.50 -37.01
CA THR A 100 -1.84 27.91 -37.21
C THR A 100 -2.00 28.71 -35.91
N SER A 101 -3.08 28.47 -35.16
CA SER A 101 -3.32 29.16 -33.90
C SER A 101 -2.27 28.80 -32.84
N PHE A 102 -1.83 27.54 -32.77
CA PHE A 102 -0.76 27.10 -31.88
C PHE A 102 0.56 27.84 -32.12
N VAL A 103 0.94 28.01 -33.39
CA VAL A 103 2.13 28.79 -33.76
C VAL A 103 1.97 30.27 -33.41
N SER A 104 0.81 30.86 -33.73
CA SER A 104 0.52 32.28 -33.42
C SER A 104 0.52 32.58 -31.92
N ASN A 105 0.20 31.58 -31.08
CA ASN A 105 0.26 31.65 -29.62
C ASN A 105 1.61 31.18 -29.05
N GLY A 106 2.68 31.24 -29.86
CA GLY A 106 4.04 31.00 -29.41
C GLY A 106 4.34 29.56 -29.00
N TRP A 107 3.70 28.58 -29.65
CA TRP A 107 3.89 27.15 -29.35
C TRP A 107 3.55 26.75 -27.91
N SER A 108 2.64 27.49 -27.27
CA SER A 108 2.23 27.24 -25.88
C SER A 108 1.35 26.00 -25.76
N LEU A 109 1.90 24.90 -25.25
CA LEU A 109 1.12 23.68 -24.98
C LEU A 109 -0.02 23.97 -23.99
N LYS A 110 0.20 24.85 -23.01
CA LYS A 110 -0.84 25.25 -22.05
C LYS A 110 -2.04 25.92 -22.73
N TRP A 111 -1.78 26.77 -23.73
CA TRP A 111 -2.84 27.37 -24.53
C TRP A 111 -3.61 26.29 -25.29
N LEU A 112 -2.91 25.38 -25.98
CA LEU A 112 -3.56 24.31 -26.76
C LEU A 112 -4.42 23.40 -25.89
N HIS A 113 -3.90 22.96 -24.73
CA HIS A 113 -4.70 22.18 -23.78
C HIS A 113 -5.95 22.96 -23.34
N ARG A 114 -5.81 24.25 -23.00
CA ARG A 114 -6.93 25.11 -22.58
C ARG A 114 -8.02 25.21 -23.65
N GLU A 115 -7.65 25.46 -24.91
CA GLU A 115 -8.61 25.54 -26.01
C GLU A 115 -9.38 24.22 -26.20
N ILE A 116 -8.67 23.09 -26.11
CA ILE A 116 -9.30 21.77 -26.22
C ILE A 116 -10.26 21.53 -25.04
N VAL A 117 -9.81 21.69 -23.79
CA VAL A 117 -10.64 21.32 -22.62
C VAL A 117 -11.83 22.27 -22.38
N LEU A 118 -11.76 23.50 -22.90
CA LEU A 118 -12.89 24.45 -22.84
C LEU A 118 -13.87 24.31 -24.01
N SER A 119 -13.52 23.52 -25.04
CA SER A 119 -14.38 23.29 -26.19
C SER A 119 -15.71 22.62 -25.81
N ALA A 120 -16.72 22.77 -26.66
CA ALA A 120 -17.97 22.03 -26.51
C ALA A 120 -17.76 20.52 -26.72
N ALA A 121 -16.85 20.14 -27.64
CA ALA A 121 -16.53 18.75 -27.96
C ALA A 121 -15.94 18.00 -26.75
N TYR A 122 -15.00 18.60 -26.03
CA TYR A 122 -14.40 17.97 -24.85
C TYR A 122 -15.38 17.85 -23.67
N ARG A 123 -16.36 18.76 -23.57
CA ARG A 123 -17.34 18.79 -22.49
C ARG A 123 -18.62 17.97 -22.76
N GLN A 124 -18.63 17.17 -23.82
CA GLN A 124 -19.71 16.23 -24.08
C GLN A 124 -19.70 15.11 -23.01
N GLN A 125 -20.81 14.39 -22.91
CA GLN A 125 -20.92 13.21 -22.05
C GLN A 125 -20.75 11.94 -22.90
N ALA A 126 -20.31 10.83 -22.29
CA ALA A 126 -20.13 9.57 -23.01
C ALA A 126 -21.45 8.80 -23.22
N VAL A 127 -22.50 9.16 -22.47
CA VAL A 127 -23.82 8.52 -22.50
C VAL A 127 -24.43 8.57 -23.89
N ILE A 128 -24.86 7.40 -24.38
CA ILE A 128 -25.51 7.26 -25.68
C ILE A 128 -27.01 7.57 -25.53
N GLU A 129 -27.36 8.86 -25.53
CA GLU A 129 -28.77 9.28 -25.50
C GLU A 129 -29.44 9.20 -26.88
N ASN A 130 -28.64 9.37 -27.96
CA ASN A 130 -29.14 9.42 -29.33
C ASN A 130 -28.84 8.13 -30.10
N ALA A 131 -29.78 7.19 -30.07
CA ALA A 131 -29.66 5.90 -30.78
C ALA A 131 -29.46 6.04 -32.30
N GLN A 132 -29.96 7.12 -32.93
CA GLN A 132 -29.75 7.36 -34.36
C GLN A 132 -28.31 7.77 -34.68
N ALA A 133 -27.70 8.61 -33.84
CA ALA A 133 -26.31 9.02 -34.02
C ALA A 133 -25.35 7.81 -33.96
N SER A 134 -25.63 6.85 -33.08
CA SER A 134 -24.86 5.60 -32.99
C SER A 134 -24.96 4.70 -34.23
N LEU A 135 -26.03 4.81 -35.02
CA LEU A 135 -26.18 4.06 -36.27
C LEU A 135 -25.46 4.75 -37.45
N ILE A 136 -25.41 6.09 -37.44
CA ILE A 136 -24.80 6.89 -38.50
C ILE A 136 -23.28 6.94 -38.34
N ASP A 137 -22.80 7.17 -37.13
CA ASP A 137 -21.37 7.28 -36.81
C ASP A 137 -21.02 6.42 -35.58
N PRO A 138 -21.01 5.08 -35.73
CA PRO A 138 -20.69 4.17 -34.63
C PRO A 138 -19.25 4.32 -34.12
N ALA A 139 -18.33 4.78 -34.98
CA ALA A 139 -16.93 5.01 -34.64
C ALA A 139 -16.70 6.34 -33.89
N ASN A 140 -17.74 7.16 -33.70
CA ASN A 140 -17.66 8.49 -33.09
C ASN A 140 -16.64 9.41 -33.79
N ARG A 141 -16.47 9.27 -35.11
CA ARG A 141 -15.52 10.07 -35.90
C ARG A 141 -15.88 11.56 -35.89
N LEU A 142 -17.17 11.88 -35.78
CA LEU A 142 -17.71 13.24 -35.73
C LEU A 142 -17.73 13.82 -34.31
N MET A 143 -17.27 13.08 -33.29
CA MET A 143 -17.21 13.53 -31.89
C MET A 143 -18.57 14.05 -31.40
N TRP A 144 -19.60 13.22 -31.56
CA TRP A 144 -20.97 13.53 -31.11
C TRP A 144 -21.25 13.08 -29.66
N ARG A 145 -20.31 12.33 -29.07
CA ARG A 145 -20.23 12.02 -27.64
C ARG A 145 -18.78 12.01 -27.16
N ALA A 146 -18.57 12.05 -25.84
CA ALA A 146 -17.23 11.86 -25.28
C ALA A 146 -16.74 10.40 -25.46
N PRO A 147 -15.46 10.20 -25.84
CA PRO A 147 -14.89 8.86 -26.00
C PRO A 147 -14.53 8.25 -24.64
N LEU A 148 -15.14 7.12 -24.30
CA LEU A 148 -14.71 6.30 -23.16
C LEU A 148 -13.26 5.86 -23.37
N ARG A 149 -12.37 6.28 -22.47
CA ARG A 149 -10.94 5.99 -22.55
C ARG A 149 -10.48 5.23 -21.32
N ARG A 150 -9.85 4.08 -21.53
CA ARG A 150 -9.15 3.38 -20.44
C ARG A 150 -7.93 4.19 -20.01
N LEU A 151 -7.70 4.27 -18.71
CA LEU A 151 -6.45 4.77 -18.15
C LEU A 151 -5.26 3.95 -18.67
N SER A 152 -4.13 4.61 -18.90
CA SER A 152 -2.87 3.94 -19.24
C SER A 152 -2.33 3.16 -18.04
N ALA A 153 -1.44 2.20 -18.28
CA ALA A 153 -0.72 1.48 -17.22
C ALA A 153 -0.19 2.40 -16.09
N GLU A 154 0.46 3.48 -16.48
CA GLU A 154 1.00 4.48 -15.54
C GLU A 154 -0.11 5.19 -14.76
N GLN A 155 -1.20 5.56 -15.45
CA GLN A 155 -2.35 6.24 -14.83
C GLN A 155 -3.09 5.33 -13.85
N ILE A 156 -3.23 4.03 -14.15
CA ILE A 156 -3.84 3.06 -13.25
C ILE A 156 -2.99 2.93 -11.98
N ARG A 157 -1.68 2.73 -12.13
CA ARG A 157 -0.77 2.59 -10.97
C ARG A 157 -0.74 3.86 -10.12
N ASP A 158 -0.52 5.00 -10.77
CA ASP A 158 -0.44 6.29 -10.08
C ASP A 158 -1.80 6.66 -9.45
N GLY A 159 -2.91 6.35 -10.11
CA GLY A 159 -4.26 6.53 -9.60
C GLY A 159 -4.51 5.75 -8.31
N MET A 160 -4.09 4.49 -8.25
CA MET A 160 -4.21 3.67 -7.03
C MET A 160 -3.35 4.22 -5.88
N LEU A 161 -2.15 4.73 -6.17
CA LEU A 161 -1.30 5.39 -5.17
C LEU A 161 -1.92 6.70 -4.67
N VAL A 162 -2.54 7.48 -5.56
CA VAL A 162 -3.30 8.69 -5.20
C VAL A 162 -4.49 8.34 -4.32
N ALA A 163 -5.26 7.31 -4.68
CA ALA A 163 -6.42 6.86 -3.92
C ALA A 163 -6.01 6.41 -2.51
N GLY A 164 -4.95 5.61 -2.38
CA GLY A 164 -4.39 5.19 -1.11
C GLY A 164 -3.71 6.28 -0.28
N GLY A 165 -3.52 7.49 -0.83
CA GLY A 165 -2.81 8.59 -0.15
C GLY A 165 -1.30 8.34 -0.03
N GLU A 166 -0.74 7.45 -0.84
CA GLU A 166 0.65 7.01 -0.74
C GLU A 166 1.58 7.74 -1.72
N ILE A 167 1.04 8.44 -2.72
CA ILE A 167 1.84 8.97 -3.82
C ILE A 167 2.85 10.04 -3.38
N GLU A 168 4.10 9.87 -3.81
CA GLU A 168 5.18 10.82 -3.56
C GLU A 168 5.37 11.77 -4.75
N HIS A 169 5.23 13.07 -4.51
CA HIS A 169 5.33 14.12 -5.55
C HIS A 169 6.75 14.62 -5.85
N LYS A 170 7.79 13.88 -5.43
CA LYS A 170 9.19 14.27 -5.65
C LYS A 170 9.57 14.26 -7.12
N LEU A 171 9.94 15.44 -7.65
CA LEU A 171 10.37 15.65 -9.02
C LEU A 171 11.87 15.35 -9.21
N GLY A 172 12.21 14.64 -10.29
CA GLY A 172 13.60 14.37 -10.70
C GLY A 172 14.37 13.40 -9.80
N GLY A 173 15.68 13.28 -9.99
CA GLY A 173 16.53 12.34 -9.25
C GLY A 173 16.65 10.95 -9.87
N ALA A 174 17.31 10.03 -9.17
CA ALA A 174 17.52 8.67 -9.63
C ALA A 174 16.18 7.90 -9.78
N PRO A 175 16.12 6.95 -10.72
CA PRO A 175 14.92 6.14 -10.90
C PRO A 175 14.79 5.07 -9.82
N ASP A 176 13.55 4.77 -9.43
CA ASP A 176 13.23 3.81 -8.36
C ASP A 176 12.63 2.51 -8.92
N ASP A 177 12.68 1.43 -8.15
CA ASP A 177 12.02 0.16 -8.52
C ASP A 177 10.49 0.33 -8.49
N ALA A 178 9.80 -0.05 -9.58
CA ALA A 178 8.36 0.21 -9.75
C ALA A 178 7.47 -0.44 -8.68
N VAL A 179 7.88 -1.61 -8.17
CA VAL A 179 7.15 -2.39 -7.18
C VAL A 179 7.20 -1.73 -5.81
N LYS A 180 8.36 -1.20 -5.42
CA LYS A 180 8.59 -0.59 -4.10
C LYS A 180 8.32 0.90 -4.06
N SER A 181 8.46 1.57 -5.21
CA SER A 181 8.34 3.03 -5.29
C SER A 181 6.90 3.48 -5.12
N LYS A 182 6.71 4.53 -4.34
CA LYS A 182 5.46 5.28 -4.23
C LYS A 182 5.43 6.53 -5.12
N ARG A 183 6.46 6.75 -5.93
CA ARG A 183 6.52 7.88 -6.87
C ARG A 183 5.73 7.60 -8.13
N ARG A 184 5.44 8.67 -8.87
CA ARG A 184 4.83 8.61 -10.21
C ARG A 184 5.59 7.65 -11.12
N SER A 185 4.87 6.86 -11.91
CA SER A 185 5.43 5.84 -12.81
C SER A 185 6.47 6.37 -13.79
N ILE A 186 6.44 7.66 -14.12
CA ILE A 186 7.47 8.31 -14.96
C ILE A 186 8.88 8.29 -14.34
N TYR A 187 8.98 8.15 -13.02
CA TYR A 187 10.25 8.05 -12.29
C TYR A 187 10.66 6.60 -11.99
N CYS A 188 9.84 5.63 -12.38
CA CYS A 188 10.17 4.22 -12.20
C CYS A 188 11.25 3.77 -13.19
N LYS A 189 12.14 2.91 -12.72
CA LYS A 189 13.24 2.35 -13.49
C LYS A 189 12.69 1.47 -14.61
N VAL A 190 13.21 1.71 -15.81
CA VAL A 190 12.89 0.95 -17.00
C VAL A 190 13.93 -0.16 -17.20
N MET A 191 13.50 -1.43 -17.12
CA MET A 191 14.34 -2.57 -17.44
C MET A 191 13.77 -3.31 -18.65
N ARG A 192 14.45 -3.22 -19.80
CA ARG A 192 13.97 -3.83 -21.06
C ARG A 192 13.86 -5.36 -21.00
N ASN A 193 14.72 -6.01 -20.22
CA ASN A 193 14.76 -7.47 -20.09
C ASN A 193 13.91 -8.03 -18.94
N LYS A 194 13.34 -7.14 -18.11
CA LYS A 194 12.50 -7.51 -16.97
C LYS A 194 11.49 -6.39 -16.76
N PRO A 195 10.48 -6.29 -17.63
CA PRO A 195 9.49 -5.24 -17.50
C PRO A 195 8.64 -5.49 -16.25
N ASP A 196 8.00 -4.45 -15.74
CA ASP A 196 7.12 -4.56 -14.57
C ASP A 196 5.84 -5.32 -14.94
N ASP A 197 5.43 -6.30 -14.14
CA ASP A 197 4.32 -7.19 -14.47
C ASP A 197 3.00 -6.42 -14.63
N MET A 198 2.73 -5.47 -13.73
CA MET A 198 1.51 -4.67 -13.75
C MET A 198 1.51 -3.72 -14.94
N LEU A 199 2.58 -2.94 -15.11
CA LEU A 199 2.62 -1.99 -16.21
C LEU A 199 2.58 -2.70 -17.57
N SER A 200 3.26 -3.83 -17.71
CA SER A 200 3.25 -4.62 -18.95
C SER A 200 1.88 -5.22 -19.25
N ALA A 201 1.19 -5.72 -18.23
CA ALA A 201 -0.15 -6.26 -18.39
C ALA A 201 -1.13 -5.21 -18.94
N PHE A 202 -0.94 -3.93 -18.59
CA PHE A 202 -1.77 -2.80 -19.05
C PHE A 202 -1.20 -2.07 -20.28
N ASP A 203 -0.56 -2.81 -21.18
CA ASP A 203 -0.11 -2.36 -22.50
C ASP A 203 0.93 -1.21 -22.47
N LEU A 204 1.77 -1.16 -21.43
CA LEU A 204 2.92 -0.25 -21.45
C LEU A 204 3.79 -0.53 -22.69
N PRO A 205 4.19 0.50 -23.47
CA PRO A 205 5.03 0.30 -24.63
C PRO A 205 6.33 -0.45 -24.31
N ASP A 206 6.79 -1.29 -25.23
CA ASP A 206 8.00 -2.11 -25.08
C ASP A 206 9.31 -1.29 -24.97
N ARG A 207 9.24 0.01 -25.30
CA ARG A 207 10.37 0.97 -25.31
C ARG A 207 11.53 0.52 -26.21
N MET A 208 11.25 -0.36 -27.16
CA MET A 208 12.16 -0.82 -28.21
C MET A 208 11.85 -0.15 -29.55
N ARG A 209 10.58 0.15 -29.81
CA ARG A 209 10.11 0.84 -31.01
C ARG A 209 9.42 2.14 -30.65
N SER A 210 9.32 3.04 -31.63
CA SER A 210 8.48 4.23 -31.50
C SER A 210 7.02 3.83 -31.49
N THR A 211 6.28 4.27 -30.48
CA THR A 211 4.84 3.98 -30.32
C THR A 211 4.09 5.31 -30.43
N GLY A 212 3.44 5.52 -31.58
CA GLY A 212 2.63 6.72 -31.83
C GLY A 212 1.20 6.59 -31.33
N ASP A 213 0.71 5.35 -31.21
CA ASP A 213 -0.59 5.03 -30.64
C ASP A 213 -0.43 3.79 -29.76
N ARG A 214 -1.12 3.78 -28.61
CA ARG A 214 -0.99 2.72 -27.61
C ARG A 214 -2.15 1.73 -27.77
N ASN A 215 -1.81 0.45 -27.82
CA ASN A 215 -2.84 -0.58 -27.75
C ASN A 215 -3.57 -0.49 -26.40
N THR A 216 -4.88 -0.67 -26.44
CA THR A 216 -5.71 -0.79 -25.25
C THR A 216 -6.39 -2.14 -25.32
N THR A 217 -5.83 -3.12 -24.61
CA THR A 217 -6.41 -4.46 -24.55
C THR A 217 -7.25 -4.62 -23.29
N THR A 218 -8.32 -5.41 -23.39
CA THR A 218 -9.15 -5.82 -22.25
C THR A 218 -9.14 -7.33 -22.21
N THR A 219 -8.34 -7.91 -21.31
CA THR A 219 -8.15 -9.36 -21.23
C THR A 219 -8.56 -9.90 -19.85
N PRO A 220 -9.03 -11.15 -19.77
CA PRO A 220 -9.27 -11.80 -18.49
C PRO A 220 -8.04 -11.83 -17.59
N SER A 221 -6.83 -11.93 -18.17
CA SER A 221 -5.57 -11.91 -17.41
C SER A 221 -5.32 -10.59 -16.70
N GLN A 222 -5.66 -9.45 -17.31
CA GLN A 222 -5.58 -8.14 -16.65
C GLN A 222 -6.56 -8.07 -15.46
N ALA A 223 -7.79 -8.55 -15.63
CA ALA A 223 -8.77 -8.58 -14.55
C ALA A 223 -8.34 -9.50 -13.40
N LEU A 224 -7.81 -10.69 -13.71
CA LEU A 224 -7.28 -11.61 -12.71
C LEU A 224 -6.06 -11.04 -11.98
N LEU A 225 -5.19 -10.32 -12.69
CA LEU A 225 -4.04 -9.64 -12.07
C LEU A 225 -4.51 -8.58 -11.08
N LEU A 226 -5.49 -7.77 -11.46
CA LEU A 226 -6.10 -6.75 -10.61
C LEU A 226 -6.70 -7.34 -9.33
N ILE A 227 -7.45 -8.44 -9.45
CA ILE A 227 -8.10 -9.08 -8.31
C ILE A 227 -7.08 -9.76 -7.37
N ASN A 228 -6.07 -10.44 -7.91
CA ASN A 228 -5.23 -11.36 -7.13
C ASN A 228 -3.82 -10.83 -6.80
N SER A 229 -3.40 -9.71 -7.39
CA SER A 229 -2.06 -9.17 -7.15
C SER A 229 -1.95 -8.64 -5.72
N GLN A 230 -0.94 -9.11 -5.00
CA GLN A 230 -0.59 -8.60 -3.67
C GLN A 230 -0.37 -7.08 -3.66
N GLN A 231 0.17 -6.53 -4.74
CA GLN A 231 0.38 -5.09 -4.84
C GLN A 231 -0.94 -4.32 -4.90
N ILE A 232 -1.95 -4.86 -5.61
CA ILE A 232 -3.26 -4.20 -5.76
C ILE A 232 -4.07 -4.37 -4.46
N MET A 233 -4.03 -5.55 -3.85
CA MET A 233 -4.61 -5.79 -2.52
C MET A 233 -4.05 -4.79 -1.49
N ALA A 234 -2.73 -4.55 -1.50
CA ALA A 234 -2.11 -3.57 -0.62
C ALA A 234 -2.62 -2.13 -0.86
N ARG A 235 -3.00 -1.77 -2.09
CA ARG A 235 -3.64 -0.47 -2.37
C ARG A 235 -5.07 -0.41 -1.85
N GLY A 236 -5.83 -1.52 -1.90
CA GLY A 236 -7.11 -1.64 -1.22
C GLY A 236 -7.00 -1.39 0.29
N THR A 237 -6.00 -2.00 0.94
CA THR A 237 -5.71 -1.77 2.37
C THR A 237 -5.31 -0.32 2.64
N ALA A 238 -4.46 0.29 1.80
CA ALA A 238 -4.06 1.68 1.95
C ALA A 238 -5.25 2.65 1.83
N LEU A 239 -6.14 2.43 0.86
CA LEU A 239 -7.36 3.21 0.69
C LEU A 239 -8.28 3.06 1.91
N ALA A 240 -8.49 1.84 2.41
CA ALA A 240 -9.29 1.61 3.60
C ALA A 240 -8.73 2.33 4.84
N ARG A 241 -7.40 2.27 5.06
CA ARG A 241 -6.74 2.98 6.16
C ARG A 241 -6.95 4.49 6.04
N ARG A 242 -6.77 5.05 4.85
CA ARG A 242 -6.99 6.49 4.60
C ARG A 242 -8.45 6.87 4.89
N VAL A 243 -9.40 6.08 4.42
CA VAL A 243 -10.83 6.33 4.62
C VAL A 243 -11.21 6.29 6.10
N GLN A 244 -10.67 5.33 6.87
CA GLN A 244 -10.88 5.25 8.32
C GLN A 244 -10.31 6.46 9.06
N GLN A 245 -9.16 6.99 8.61
CA GLN A 245 -8.57 8.21 9.16
C GLN A 245 -9.39 9.46 8.82
N ASP A 246 -9.89 9.54 7.59
CA ASP A 246 -10.72 10.66 7.13
C ASP A 246 -12.10 10.66 7.84
N VAL A 247 -12.70 9.47 8.04
CA VAL A 247 -14.04 9.31 8.61
C VAL A 247 -14.11 8.04 9.50
N PRO A 248 -13.95 8.17 10.84
CA PRO A 248 -13.90 7.01 11.74
C PRO A 248 -15.28 6.50 12.19
N GLU A 249 -16.37 7.18 11.84
CA GLU A 249 -17.66 7.06 12.52
C GLU A 249 -18.46 5.80 12.12
N THR A 250 -18.81 5.66 10.84
CA THR A 250 -19.71 4.59 10.37
C THR A 250 -19.23 3.98 9.06
N PHE A 251 -19.53 2.70 8.85
CA PHE A 251 -19.21 2.00 7.60
C PHE A 251 -19.83 2.68 6.37
N SER A 252 -21.08 3.13 6.46
CA SER A 252 -21.74 3.86 5.36
C SER A 252 -20.99 5.16 5.01
N SER A 253 -20.58 5.95 6.01
CA SER A 253 -19.79 7.16 5.78
C SER A 253 -18.40 6.87 5.21
N GLN A 254 -17.80 5.74 5.59
CA GLN A 254 -16.52 5.27 5.04
C GLN A 254 -16.66 4.86 3.57
N ILE A 255 -17.71 4.11 3.22
CA ILE A 255 -17.99 3.76 1.83
C ILE A 255 -18.23 5.01 0.99
N ASP A 256 -19.05 5.95 1.45
CA ASP A 256 -19.27 7.21 0.71
C ASP A 256 -17.95 7.96 0.48
N ARG A 257 -17.09 8.03 1.49
CA ARG A 257 -15.76 8.62 1.36
C ARG A 257 -14.87 7.87 0.37
N ALA A 258 -14.92 6.54 0.37
CA ALA A 258 -14.16 5.71 -0.57
C ALA A 258 -14.59 5.97 -2.02
N PHE A 259 -15.90 6.11 -2.28
CA PHE A 259 -16.46 6.49 -3.59
C PHE A 259 -16.00 7.87 -4.04
N GLN A 260 -16.00 8.86 -3.14
CA GLN A 260 -15.53 10.20 -3.46
C GLN A 260 -14.03 10.21 -3.85
N ILE A 261 -13.22 9.37 -3.19
CA ILE A 261 -11.78 9.25 -3.50
C ILE A 261 -11.57 8.50 -4.82
N ALA A 262 -12.29 7.40 -5.05
CA ALA A 262 -12.09 6.54 -6.21
C ALA A 262 -12.70 7.11 -7.49
N PHE A 263 -13.90 7.68 -7.41
CA PHE A 263 -14.72 8.08 -8.57
C PHE A 263 -15.04 9.58 -8.61
N GLY A 264 -14.79 10.34 -7.53
CA GLY A 264 -15.10 11.76 -7.47
C GLY A 264 -16.59 12.08 -7.26
N ARG A 265 -17.41 11.09 -6.87
CA ARG A 265 -18.83 11.22 -6.56
C ARG A 265 -19.20 10.47 -5.27
N PRO A 266 -20.31 10.80 -4.59
CA PRO A 266 -20.83 9.99 -3.50
C PRO A 266 -21.32 8.62 -3.99
N ALA A 267 -21.43 7.67 -3.06
CA ALA A 267 -22.03 6.37 -3.31
C ALA A 267 -23.55 6.53 -3.45
N ASP A 268 -24.15 5.84 -4.42
CA ASP A 268 -25.60 5.83 -4.55
C ASP A 268 -26.25 4.94 -3.46
N PRO A 269 -27.56 5.10 -3.18
CA PRO A 269 -28.23 4.32 -2.15
C PRO A 269 -28.19 2.79 -2.37
N GLN A 270 -28.18 2.32 -3.62
CA GLN A 270 -28.13 0.89 -3.95
C GLN A 270 -26.72 0.31 -3.75
N GLU A 271 -25.69 1.07 -4.14
CA GLU A 271 -24.27 0.75 -3.90
C GLU A 271 -23.99 0.66 -2.40
N LEU A 272 -24.51 1.62 -1.61
CA LEU A 272 -24.40 1.60 -0.15
C LEU A 272 -25.11 0.40 0.47
N GLU A 273 -26.33 0.08 0.04
CA GLU A 273 -27.09 -1.07 0.53
C GLU A 273 -26.38 -2.39 0.20
N LEU A 274 -25.86 -2.53 -1.02
CA LEU A 274 -25.14 -3.71 -1.47
C LEU A 274 -23.86 -3.94 -0.66
N LEU A 275 -23.04 -2.90 -0.47
CA LEU A 275 -21.79 -3.01 0.28
C LEU A 275 -22.02 -3.21 1.77
N SER A 276 -23.08 -2.62 2.33
CA SER A 276 -23.47 -2.86 3.73
C SER A 276 -23.93 -4.30 3.93
N THR A 277 -24.77 -4.82 3.03
CA THR A 277 -25.21 -6.23 3.05
C THR A 277 -24.02 -7.19 2.92
N PHE A 278 -23.06 -6.87 2.06
CA PHE A 278 -21.82 -7.62 1.93
C PHE A 278 -21.01 -7.62 3.24
N ALA A 279 -20.84 -6.46 3.88
CA ALA A 279 -20.14 -6.34 5.15
C ALA A 279 -20.81 -7.17 6.27
N ASP A 280 -22.14 -7.14 6.33
CA ASP A 280 -22.91 -7.95 7.27
C ASP A 280 -22.74 -9.46 7.00
N SER A 281 -22.70 -9.86 5.72
CA SER A 281 -22.48 -11.26 5.32
C SER A 281 -21.09 -11.79 5.69
N LEU A 282 -20.07 -10.94 5.62
CA LEU A 282 -18.71 -11.28 6.05
C LEU A 282 -18.66 -11.45 7.57
N THR A 283 -19.33 -10.58 8.31
CA THR A 283 -19.43 -10.67 9.77
C THR A 283 -20.16 -11.93 10.21
N THR A 284 -21.13 -12.40 9.42
CA THR A 284 -21.90 -13.63 9.69
C THR A 284 -21.14 -14.90 9.28
N THR A 285 -20.28 -14.82 8.25
CA THR A 285 -19.50 -15.95 7.72
C THR A 285 -18.24 -16.22 8.55
N ILE A 286 -17.67 -15.18 9.18
CA ILE A 286 -16.69 -15.34 10.24
C ILE A 286 -17.46 -15.73 11.51
N LYS A 287 -17.78 -17.02 11.65
CA LYS A 287 -18.11 -17.53 13.00
C LYS A 287 -16.92 -17.21 13.88
N PRO A 288 -17.07 -16.44 14.99
CA PRO A 288 -15.99 -16.35 15.95
C PRO A 288 -15.64 -17.80 16.32
N ALA A 289 -14.37 -18.18 16.13
CA ALA A 289 -13.91 -19.46 16.64
C ALA A 289 -14.32 -19.50 18.11
N MET A 290 -15.07 -20.54 18.52
CA MET A 290 -15.44 -20.65 19.93
C MET A 290 -14.14 -20.74 20.71
N ILE A 291 -13.94 -19.78 21.60
CA ILE A 291 -12.82 -19.76 22.51
C ILE A 291 -13.23 -20.57 23.72
N ASP A 292 -12.54 -21.67 23.97
CA ASP A 292 -12.77 -22.47 25.17
C ASP A 292 -12.27 -21.70 26.40
N VAL A 293 -13.20 -21.26 27.23
CA VAL A 293 -12.90 -20.68 28.54
C VAL A 293 -13.00 -21.78 29.58
N ALA A 294 -11.94 -21.98 30.35
CA ALA A 294 -11.87 -22.97 31.42
C ALA A 294 -11.18 -22.38 32.65
N THR A 295 -11.45 -22.93 33.82
CA THR A 295 -10.75 -22.54 35.04
C THR A 295 -9.28 -22.95 34.95
N VAL A 296 -8.35 -22.01 35.17
CA VAL A 296 -6.92 -22.28 35.21
C VAL A 296 -6.66 -23.31 36.33
N PRO A 297 -6.01 -24.46 36.05
CA PRO A 297 -5.84 -25.53 37.02
C PRO A 297 -5.23 -25.05 38.34
N GLY A 298 -5.85 -25.41 39.45
CA GLY A 298 -5.39 -25.06 40.80
C GLY A 298 -5.73 -23.64 41.26
N THR A 299 -6.60 -22.92 40.55
CA THR A 299 -7.02 -21.55 40.89
C THR A 299 -8.54 -21.37 40.75
N GLU A 300 -9.07 -20.24 41.23
CA GLU A 300 -10.46 -19.81 40.96
C GLU A 300 -10.56 -18.90 39.72
N ILE A 301 -9.46 -18.74 38.96
CA ILE A 301 -9.36 -17.79 37.85
C ILE A 301 -9.75 -18.52 36.56
N SER A 302 -10.76 -18.00 35.88
CA SER A 302 -11.12 -18.44 34.54
C SER A 302 -10.16 -17.86 33.51
N GLY A 303 -9.76 -18.69 32.54
CA GLY A 303 -8.81 -18.34 31.49
C GLY A 303 -9.19 -18.94 30.15
N VAL A 304 -8.64 -18.36 29.09
CA VAL A 304 -8.77 -18.89 27.74
C VAL A 304 -7.77 -20.02 27.54
N LEU A 305 -8.26 -21.15 27.03
CA LEU A 305 -7.43 -22.26 26.59
C LEU A 305 -6.98 -22.02 25.14
N ILE A 306 -5.69 -21.75 24.94
CA ILE A 306 -5.08 -21.68 23.62
C ILE A 306 -4.32 -22.97 23.39
N ASP A 307 -4.59 -23.64 22.28
CA ASP A 307 -3.89 -24.84 21.82
C ASP A 307 -3.43 -24.56 20.37
N ASP A 308 -2.15 -24.80 20.12
CA ASP A 308 -1.46 -24.67 18.83
C ASP A 308 -2.24 -25.33 17.68
N ALA A 309 -2.99 -26.40 17.97
CA ALA A 309 -3.73 -27.18 16.98
C ALA A 309 -5.20 -26.77 16.77
N LYS A 310 -5.84 -26.06 17.72
CA LYS A 310 -7.32 -25.92 17.74
C LYS A 310 -7.85 -24.51 17.94
N HIS A 311 -7.18 -23.67 18.73
CA HIS A 311 -7.71 -22.37 19.11
C HIS A 311 -6.84 -21.24 18.57
N PRO A 312 -7.44 -20.19 17.98
CA PRO A 312 -6.67 -19.03 17.54
C PRO A 312 -6.13 -18.26 18.75
N ALA A 313 -5.07 -17.48 18.52
CA ALA A 313 -4.68 -16.40 19.41
C ALA A 313 -5.84 -15.37 19.50
N LEU A 314 -5.72 -14.34 20.34
CA LEU A 314 -6.69 -13.25 20.41
C LEU A 314 -6.04 -11.96 19.92
N GLU A 315 -6.81 -11.14 19.21
CA GLU A 315 -6.39 -9.84 18.68
C GLU A 315 -7.17 -8.71 19.32
N LEU A 316 -6.46 -7.66 19.72
CA LEU A 316 -7.03 -6.36 19.97
C LEU A 316 -6.97 -5.56 18.67
N ALA A 317 -8.12 -5.05 18.21
CA ALA A 317 -8.22 -4.24 17.00
C ALA A 317 -7.24 -3.03 17.03
N ASP A 318 -6.75 -2.65 15.85
CA ASP A 318 -5.74 -1.59 15.67
C ASP A 318 -6.19 -0.26 16.29
N ARG A 319 -5.29 0.34 17.09
CA ARG A 319 -5.59 1.47 17.97
C ARG A 319 -4.40 2.38 18.20
N THR A 320 -4.68 3.68 18.28
CA THR A 320 -3.68 4.76 18.40
C THR A 320 -3.26 5.08 19.82
N ASP A 321 -3.91 4.51 20.83
CA ASP A 321 -3.70 4.77 22.26
C ASP A 321 -3.05 3.59 23.01
N LEU A 322 -2.43 2.68 22.26
CA LEU A 322 -1.50 1.68 22.78
C LEU A 322 -0.25 2.37 23.39
N PRO A 323 0.46 1.73 24.33
CA PRO A 323 1.57 2.38 25.04
C PRO A 323 2.60 2.88 24.04
N THR A 324 3.17 4.07 24.25
CA THR A 324 4.21 4.64 23.36
C THR A 324 5.60 4.70 24.02
N ALA A 325 5.68 4.35 25.31
CA ALA A 325 6.90 4.35 26.12
C ALA A 325 6.79 3.25 27.18
N ASP A 326 6.58 3.61 28.45
CA ASP A 326 6.54 2.69 29.57
C ASP A 326 5.26 1.85 29.58
N PHE A 327 5.38 0.58 29.98
CA PHE A 327 4.22 -0.28 30.13
C PHE A 327 4.46 -1.42 31.12
N THR A 328 3.38 -1.96 31.67
CA THR A 328 3.40 -3.16 32.50
C THR A 328 2.36 -4.15 32.00
N LEU A 329 2.80 -5.40 31.84
CA LEU A 329 1.97 -6.53 31.46
C LEU A 329 1.78 -7.43 32.68
N GLU A 330 0.56 -7.86 32.92
CA GLU A 330 0.25 -8.89 33.93
C GLU A 330 -0.59 -9.98 33.25
N ALA A 331 -0.32 -11.24 33.57
CA ALA A 331 -1.12 -12.37 33.11
C ALA A 331 -1.05 -13.52 34.12
N VAL A 332 -2.13 -14.26 34.26
CA VAL A 332 -2.12 -15.59 34.89
C VAL A 332 -1.94 -16.62 33.80
N ILE A 333 -0.97 -17.51 33.95
CA ILE A 333 -0.60 -18.47 32.92
C ILE A 333 -0.49 -19.88 33.50
N ASN A 334 -0.86 -20.87 32.71
CA ASN A 334 -0.52 -22.27 32.94
C ASN A 334 -0.10 -22.86 31.58
N LEU A 335 1.19 -23.17 31.44
CA LEU A 335 1.81 -23.59 30.18
C LEU A 335 1.74 -25.11 30.02
N HIS A 336 1.15 -25.64 28.96
CA HIS A 336 1.05 -27.10 28.74
C HIS A 336 2.21 -27.70 27.94
N SER A 337 2.90 -26.90 27.11
CA SER A 337 4.08 -27.41 26.40
C SER A 337 5.08 -26.33 26.03
N ARG A 338 6.33 -26.75 25.83
CA ARG A 338 7.39 -25.92 25.26
C ARG A 338 7.71 -26.39 23.86
N TYR A 339 8.04 -25.46 22.96
CA TYR A 339 8.49 -25.84 21.62
C TYR A 339 9.76 -26.73 21.66
N PRO A 340 9.89 -27.68 20.71
CA PRO A 340 11.05 -28.57 20.59
C PRO A 340 12.23 -27.92 19.83
N ASP A 341 12.05 -26.72 19.30
CA ASP A 341 13.02 -25.96 18.50
C ASP A 341 13.46 -24.68 19.25
N THR A 342 13.75 -23.59 18.55
CA THR A 342 14.18 -22.29 19.12
C THR A 342 13.04 -21.28 19.27
N LYS A 343 11.80 -21.66 18.98
CA LYS A 343 10.64 -20.76 19.07
C LYS A 343 10.28 -20.43 20.52
N VAL A 344 9.40 -19.47 20.70
CA VAL A 344 8.94 -18.99 22.01
C VAL A 344 7.44 -19.17 22.07
N ARG A 345 6.93 -19.68 23.20
CA ARG A 345 5.49 -19.70 23.48
C ARG A 345 5.08 -18.29 23.87
N THR A 346 4.36 -17.60 23.00
CA THR A 346 4.07 -16.16 23.17
C THR A 346 2.85 -15.97 24.05
N ILE A 347 2.99 -15.22 25.14
CA ILE A 347 1.89 -14.83 26.02
C ILE A 347 1.15 -13.64 25.40
N MET A 348 1.90 -12.62 25.01
CA MET A 348 1.37 -11.42 24.37
C MET A 348 2.46 -10.75 23.53
N SER A 349 2.10 -10.17 22.38
CA SER A 349 3.03 -9.47 21.52
C SER A 349 2.37 -8.34 20.75
N GLN A 350 3.19 -7.36 20.39
CA GLN A 350 2.88 -6.40 19.33
C GLN A 350 4.06 -6.43 18.35
N TRP A 351 4.20 -7.57 17.66
CA TRP A 351 5.32 -7.85 16.78
C TRP A 351 5.02 -9.05 15.88
N ASP A 352 5.56 -9.06 14.67
CA ASP A 352 5.46 -10.15 13.70
C ASP A 352 6.66 -11.11 13.71
N GLY A 353 7.74 -10.75 14.41
CA GLY A 353 8.99 -11.49 14.45
C GLY A 353 10.09 -10.94 13.54
N GLU A 354 9.79 -9.93 12.73
CA GLU A 354 10.74 -9.36 11.78
C GLU A 354 11.66 -8.34 12.48
N THR A 355 12.96 -8.44 12.23
CA THR A 355 13.96 -7.56 12.87
C THR A 355 14.18 -6.25 12.11
N SER A 356 13.35 -5.96 11.11
CA SER A 356 13.46 -4.77 10.25
C SER A 356 12.69 -3.55 10.80
N HIS A 357 11.79 -3.76 11.75
CA HIS A 357 11.01 -2.70 12.40
C HIS A 357 10.83 -2.98 13.89
N SER A 358 10.32 -1.98 14.61
CA SER A 358 10.05 -2.02 16.05
C SER A 358 9.02 -3.08 16.44
N GLY A 359 8.99 -3.43 17.73
CA GLY A 359 8.10 -4.47 18.26
C GLY A 359 8.55 -5.06 19.58
N TRP A 360 7.64 -5.78 20.23
CA TRP A 360 7.93 -6.55 21.43
C TRP A 360 7.10 -7.83 21.51
N SER A 361 7.64 -8.84 22.19
CA SER A 361 6.97 -10.12 22.45
C SER A 361 7.38 -10.67 23.80
N LEU A 362 6.40 -10.92 24.67
CA LEU A 362 6.57 -11.60 25.94
C LEU A 362 6.23 -13.08 25.79
N GLY A 363 7.07 -13.96 26.29
CA GLY A 363 6.79 -15.40 26.23
C GLY A 363 7.75 -16.26 27.03
N VAL A 364 7.62 -17.58 26.86
CA VAL A 364 8.42 -18.60 27.55
C VAL A 364 9.33 -19.32 26.56
N THR A 365 10.60 -19.45 26.92
CA THR A 365 11.62 -20.04 26.05
C THR A 365 11.46 -21.55 25.86
N SER A 366 11.83 -22.03 24.68
CA SER A 366 11.78 -23.45 24.30
C SER A 366 12.82 -24.34 24.98
N THR A 367 12.69 -25.64 24.73
CA THR A 367 13.64 -26.69 25.17
C THR A 367 15.05 -26.55 24.62
N LYS A 368 15.24 -25.90 23.46
CA LYS A 368 16.57 -25.65 22.84
C LYS A 368 17.02 -24.19 22.93
N SER A 369 16.39 -23.40 23.80
CA SER A 369 16.76 -22.00 23.97
C SER A 369 18.19 -21.85 24.51
N LYS A 370 18.90 -20.84 24.02
CA LYS A 370 20.20 -20.42 24.54
C LYS A 370 20.12 -19.75 25.91
N TYR A 371 18.92 -19.36 26.35
CA TYR A 371 18.65 -18.58 27.57
C TYR A 371 18.05 -19.41 28.71
N THR A 372 18.39 -20.71 28.78
CA THR A 372 17.78 -21.71 29.65
C THR A 372 16.33 -22.04 29.25
N PRO A 373 15.96 -23.33 29.14
CA PRO A 373 14.58 -23.73 28.85
C PRO A 373 13.57 -23.31 29.92
N GLY A 374 12.38 -22.85 29.50
CA GLY A 374 11.30 -22.45 30.41
C GLY A 374 11.49 -21.07 31.04
N ASN A 375 12.46 -20.28 30.60
CA ASN A 375 12.71 -18.95 31.10
C ASN A 375 11.65 -17.97 30.59
N LEU A 376 11.10 -17.14 31.47
CA LEU A 376 10.26 -16.00 31.07
C LEU A 376 11.15 -14.94 30.40
N ALA A 377 10.86 -14.58 29.17
CA ALA A 377 11.69 -13.69 28.37
C ALA A 377 10.88 -12.64 27.61
N LEU A 378 11.44 -11.44 27.52
CA LEU A 378 10.95 -10.34 26.70
C LEU A 378 11.86 -10.18 25.48
N GLN A 379 11.30 -10.29 24.29
CA GLN A 379 11.97 -9.90 23.04
C GLN A 379 11.56 -8.47 22.73
N LEU A 380 12.55 -7.61 22.50
CA LEU A 380 12.34 -6.17 22.32
C LEU A 380 13.16 -5.67 21.14
N ILE A 381 12.52 -4.95 20.22
CA ILE A 381 13.18 -4.27 19.12
C ILE A 381 12.72 -2.82 19.02
N GLY A 382 13.68 -1.90 19.03
CA GLY A 382 13.46 -0.47 18.95
C GLY A 382 14.78 0.27 18.87
N GLU A 383 14.79 1.58 19.05
CA GLU A 383 16.02 2.37 18.97
C GLU A 383 16.77 2.39 20.30
N ASP A 384 18.09 2.23 20.23
CA ASP A 384 19.01 2.48 21.36
C ASP A 384 19.26 3.98 21.57
N GLU A 385 20.10 4.35 22.54
CA GLU A 385 20.45 5.76 22.84
C GLU A 385 21.06 6.51 21.65
N LYS A 386 21.63 5.79 20.68
CA LYS A 386 22.23 6.37 19.48
C LYS A 386 21.23 6.45 18.32
N GLY A 387 19.97 6.06 18.55
CA GLY A 387 18.94 6.00 17.51
C GLY A 387 19.09 4.79 16.58
N ILE A 388 19.85 3.76 16.97
CA ILE A 388 20.09 2.57 16.15
C ILE A 388 19.05 1.50 16.51
N LEU A 389 18.34 1.00 15.49
CA LEU A 389 17.42 -0.11 15.66
C LEU A 389 18.16 -1.35 16.19
N THR A 390 17.81 -1.77 17.39
CA THR A 390 18.48 -2.81 18.17
C THR A 390 17.45 -3.85 18.58
N TYR A 391 17.76 -5.11 18.29
CA TYR A 391 16.99 -6.28 18.75
C TYR A 391 17.69 -6.93 19.95
N GLU A 392 16.92 -7.24 20.98
CA GLU A 392 17.42 -7.83 22.22
C GLU A 392 16.44 -8.86 22.79
N VAL A 393 16.99 -9.96 23.34
CA VAL A 393 16.23 -10.95 24.10
C VAL A 393 16.64 -10.82 25.56
N ILE A 394 15.72 -10.31 26.39
CA ILE A 394 15.91 -10.14 27.83
C ILE A 394 15.29 -11.34 28.54
N ALA A 395 16.14 -12.26 29.01
CA ALA A 395 15.72 -13.41 29.78
C ALA A 395 15.72 -13.08 31.28
N SER A 396 14.61 -13.37 31.98
CA SER A 396 14.46 -13.01 33.39
C SER A 396 15.33 -13.86 34.33
N GLY A 397 15.62 -15.11 33.95
CA GLY A 397 16.22 -16.10 34.85
C GLY A 397 15.18 -16.82 35.73
N LEU A 398 13.91 -16.44 35.65
CA LEU A 398 12.80 -17.09 36.34
C LEU A 398 12.28 -18.23 35.44
N ILE A 399 12.37 -19.46 35.95
CA ILE A 399 12.05 -20.68 35.19
C ILE A 399 10.65 -21.13 35.55
N LEU A 400 9.78 -21.25 34.55
CA LEU A 400 8.39 -21.64 34.69
C LEU A 400 8.21 -23.09 34.29
N GLU A 401 7.67 -23.90 35.20
CA GLU A 401 7.34 -25.30 34.93
C GLU A 401 6.10 -25.45 34.05
N VAL A 402 6.01 -26.60 33.38
CA VAL A 402 4.85 -26.98 32.56
C VAL A 402 3.76 -27.52 33.47
N ASP A 403 2.50 -27.30 33.12
CA ASP A 403 1.28 -27.70 33.85
C ASP A 403 1.18 -27.09 35.25
N HIS A 404 1.88 -25.97 35.51
CA HIS A 404 1.91 -25.29 36.80
C HIS A 404 1.43 -23.83 36.67
N PRO A 405 0.51 -23.34 37.54
CA PRO A 405 -0.06 -22.01 37.42
C PRO A 405 0.83 -20.92 38.03
N TYR A 406 1.11 -19.88 37.26
CA TYR A 406 1.88 -18.71 37.70
C TYR A 406 1.13 -17.41 37.40
N SER A 407 1.25 -16.42 38.29
CA SER A 407 0.97 -15.03 37.96
C SER A 407 2.29 -14.37 37.56
N VAL A 408 2.35 -13.87 36.33
CA VAL A 408 3.54 -13.21 35.78
C VAL A 408 3.28 -11.73 35.57
N SER A 409 4.28 -10.91 35.86
CA SER A 409 4.24 -9.48 35.59
C SER A 409 5.57 -9.01 35.00
N VAL A 410 5.51 -8.18 33.97
CA VAL A 410 6.68 -7.57 33.34
C VAL A 410 6.44 -6.08 33.19
N SER A 411 7.22 -5.28 33.91
CA SER A 411 7.21 -3.82 33.87
C SER A 411 8.44 -3.33 33.11
N VAL A 412 8.22 -2.52 32.07
CA VAL A 412 9.24 -2.04 31.13
C VAL A 412 9.29 -0.52 31.18
N THR A 413 10.48 0.02 31.49
CA THR A 413 10.75 1.46 31.56
C THR A 413 11.55 1.92 30.34
N ALA A 414 11.00 2.82 29.54
CA ALA A 414 11.72 3.51 28.48
C ALA A 414 12.67 4.57 29.07
N LYS A 415 13.82 4.81 28.43
CA LYS A 415 14.82 5.87 28.73
C LYS A 415 15.88 5.66 29.82
N HIS A 416 16.01 4.47 30.44
CA HIS A 416 17.09 4.21 31.40
C HIS A 416 17.93 2.99 30.98
N THR A 417 19.09 3.22 30.35
CA THR A 417 20.07 2.17 30.02
C THR A 417 20.96 1.73 31.19
N SER A 418 21.06 2.56 32.24
CA SER A 418 22.01 2.35 33.34
C SER A 418 21.41 1.71 34.59
N ASP A 419 20.08 1.61 34.69
CA ASP A 419 19.38 0.97 35.80
C ASP A 419 18.54 -0.21 35.29
N LYS A 420 18.15 -1.08 36.21
CA LYS A 420 17.33 -2.28 36.05
C LYS A 420 15.94 -1.99 35.42
N GLY A 421 15.92 -1.57 34.15
CA GLY A 421 14.78 -0.99 33.45
C GLY A 421 13.64 -1.96 33.16
N ILE A 422 13.87 -3.27 33.30
CA ILE A 422 12.82 -4.29 33.23
C ILE A 422 12.73 -5.03 34.57
N LEU A 423 11.54 -5.03 35.16
CA LEU A 423 11.18 -5.82 36.32
C LEU A 423 10.32 -7.00 35.88
N PHE A 424 10.80 -8.22 36.14
CA PHE A 424 10.03 -9.44 36.06
C PHE A 424 9.60 -9.86 37.48
N ARG A 425 8.33 -10.22 37.62
CA ARG A 425 7.77 -10.81 38.83
C ARG A 425 7.02 -12.07 38.46
N VAL A 426 7.27 -13.14 39.22
CA VAL A 426 6.56 -14.42 39.09
C VAL A 426 6.07 -14.80 40.48
N VAL A 427 4.79 -15.07 40.61
CA VAL A 427 4.18 -15.65 41.80
C VAL A 427 3.67 -17.02 41.44
N ASP A 428 4.17 -18.05 42.11
CA ASP A 428 3.62 -19.39 42.04
C ASP A 428 2.25 -19.38 42.74
N LEU A 429 1.18 -19.68 42.01
CA LEU A 429 -0.18 -19.61 42.55
C LEU A 429 -0.51 -20.81 43.46
N ALA A 430 0.21 -21.93 43.32
CA ALA A 430 0.04 -23.10 44.17
C ALA A 430 0.76 -22.95 45.52
N THR A 431 1.98 -22.40 45.52
CA THR A 431 2.80 -22.27 46.74
C THR A 431 2.77 -20.87 47.35
N GLN A 432 2.29 -19.87 46.61
CA GLN A 432 2.35 -18.44 46.96
C GLN A 432 3.78 -17.91 47.10
N GLU A 433 4.78 -18.61 46.56
CA GLU A 433 6.17 -18.15 46.53
C GLU A 433 6.34 -17.06 45.46
N GLU A 434 6.94 -15.92 45.85
CA GLU A 434 7.20 -14.78 44.95
C GLU A 434 8.69 -14.67 44.61
N GLN A 435 8.98 -14.57 43.32
CA GLN A 435 10.31 -14.33 42.79
C GLN A 435 10.30 -13.07 41.92
N THR A 436 11.33 -12.23 42.08
CA THR A 436 11.53 -11.03 41.25
C THR A 436 12.91 -11.04 40.63
N SER A 437 13.00 -10.56 39.40
CA SER A 437 14.25 -10.41 38.67
C SER A 437 14.27 -9.08 37.96
N PHE A 438 15.46 -8.49 37.90
CA PHE A 438 15.67 -7.17 37.37
C PHE A 438 16.72 -7.25 36.27
N GLN A 439 16.39 -6.78 35.08
CA GLN A 439 17.25 -6.84 33.91
C GLN A 439 17.44 -5.46 33.29
N SER A 440 18.62 -5.23 32.72
CA SER A 440 18.91 -4.06 31.89
C SER A 440 18.58 -4.35 30.42
N HIS A 441 18.24 -3.32 29.66
CA HIS A 441 18.06 -3.39 28.20
C HIS A 441 18.65 -2.15 27.52
N ARG A 442 18.95 -2.28 26.23
CA ARG A 442 19.52 -1.19 25.42
C ARG A 442 18.50 -0.38 24.64
N VAL A 443 17.32 -0.93 24.42
CA VAL A 443 16.25 -0.30 23.63
C VAL A 443 15.55 0.77 24.47
N VAL A 444 15.71 2.05 24.13
CA VAL A 444 15.20 3.17 24.95
C VAL A 444 13.97 3.85 24.37
N GLN A 445 13.70 3.70 23.07
CA GLN A 445 12.58 4.35 22.41
C GLN A 445 12.11 3.58 21.17
N LYS A 446 10.97 3.98 20.60
CA LYS A 446 10.41 3.44 19.35
C LYS A 446 10.39 1.90 19.27
N PHE A 447 9.87 1.24 20.28
CA PHE A 447 9.61 -0.21 20.25
C PHE A 447 8.13 -0.55 20.03
N HIS A 448 7.36 0.41 19.52
CA HIS A 448 5.94 0.28 19.19
C HIS A 448 5.74 0.28 17.67
N PRO A 449 5.26 -0.81 17.08
CA PRO A 449 4.95 -0.89 15.65
C PRO A 449 3.49 -0.54 15.35
N GLU A 450 3.22 -0.23 14.08
CA GLU A 450 1.85 -0.17 13.53
C GLU A 450 1.32 -1.60 13.26
N LEU A 451 1.32 -2.45 14.29
CA LEU A 451 0.83 -3.82 14.25
C LEU A 451 -0.19 -4.06 15.38
N PRO A 452 -1.16 -4.98 15.18
CA PRO A 452 -2.13 -5.31 16.22
C PRO A 452 -1.48 -5.97 17.42
N LEU A 453 -2.09 -5.79 18.59
CA LEU A 453 -1.71 -6.47 19.82
C LEU A 453 -2.35 -7.86 19.84
N ILE A 454 -1.52 -8.90 19.89
CA ILE A 454 -1.94 -10.30 19.87
C ILE A 454 -1.66 -10.96 21.23
N ILE A 455 -2.67 -11.58 21.81
CA ILE A 455 -2.57 -12.43 23.02
C ILE A 455 -2.50 -13.88 22.57
N GLY A 456 -1.46 -14.59 23.01
CA GLY A 456 -1.27 -16.00 22.68
C GLY A 456 -0.65 -16.27 21.31
N GLY A 457 -0.08 -15.26 20.65
CA GLY A 457 0.49 -15.38 19.30
C GLY A 457 1.25 -14.14 18.84
N ARG A 458 1.54 -14.06 17.54
CA ARG A 458 2.21 -12.94 16.86
C ARG A 458 1.45 -12.51 15.62
N ALA A 459 1.59 -11.23 15.27
CA ALA A 459 1.03 -10.71 14.03
C ALA A 459 1.66 -11.43 12.81
N GLY A 460 0.86 -11.73 11.78
CA GLY A 460 1.26 -12.42 10.56
C GLY A 460 1.85 -13.83 10.72
N SER A 461 1.80 -14.47 11.89
CA SER A 461 2.47 -15.77 12.12
C SER A 461 1.61 -16.78 12.88
N ASP A 462 1.48 -17.98 12.32
CA ASP A 462 0.92 -19.15 13.01
C ASP A 462 1.95 -19.93 13.83
N GLU A 463 3.22 -19.53 13.84
CA GLU A 463 4.31 -20.36 14.37
C GLU A 463 4.66 -20.14 15.84
N PHE A 464 4.19 -19.06 16.46
CA PHE A 464 4.62 -18.64 17.81
C PHE A 464 3.47 -18.62 18.83
N LYS A 465 2.59 -19.62 18.76
CA LYS A 465 1.36 -19.68 19.56
C LYS A 465 1.62 -20.09 21.01
N TRP A 466 0.79 -19.59 21.91
CA TRP A 466 0.68 -20.14 23.26
C TRP A 466 0.11 -21.57 23.21
N ASP A 467 0.43 -22.35 24.24
CA ASP A 467 -0.18 -23.66 24.45
C ASP A 467 -0.41 -23.84 25.95
N GLY A 468 -1.66 -23.66 26.38
CA GLY A 468 -2.02 -23.58 27.79
C GLY A 468 -3.16 -22.62 28.09
N HIS A 469 -3.37 -22.37 29.37
CA HIS A 469 -4.36 -21.40 29.84
C HIS A 469 -3.73 -20.00 29.99
N LEU A 470 -4.45 -18.98 29.54
CA LEU A 470 -4.18 -17.57 29.83
C LEU A 470 -5.39 -16.96 30.54
N GLY A 471 -5.24 -16.64 31.83
CA GLY A 471 -6.25 -16.00 32.67
C GLY A 471 -5.85 -14.58 33.07
N SER A 472 -6.83 -13.77 33.47
CA SER A 472 -6.69 -12.39 34.01
C SER A 472 -5.51 -11.61 33.40
N ILE A 473 -5.70 -11.09 32.19
CA ILE A 473 -4.65 -10.33 31.48
C ILE A 473 -4.87 -8.84 31.73
N ARG A 474 -3.80 -8.11 32.03
CA ARG A 474 -3.85 -6.67 32.27
C ARG A 474 -2.72 -5.97 31.54
N LEU A 475 -3.04 -4.79 31.01
CA LEU A 475 -2.09 -3.88 30.38
C LEU A 475 -2.19 -2.52 31.05
N THR A 476 -1.08 -2.08 31.64
CA THR A 476 -0.93 -0.76 32.22
C THR A 476 0.06 0.05 31.37
N LEU A 477 -0.30 1.27 30.96
CA LEU A 477 0.53 2.19 30.16
C LEU A 477 1.52 2.97 31.03
N HIS A 478 2.03 2.32 32.07
CA HIS A 478 3.00 2.85 33.03
C HIS A 478 3.91 1.70 33.50
N ALA A 479 5.18 1.98 33.76
CA ALA A 479 6.09 1.04 34.41
C ALA A 479 5.77 1.00 35.92
N LEU A 480 5.15 -0.09 36.38
CA LEU A 480 4.83 -0.26 37.80
C LEU A 480 6.08 -0.68 38.58
N ALA A 481 6.26 -0.12 39.78
CA ALA A 481 7.25 -0.59 40.73
C ALA A 481 6.82 -1.91 41.40
N ALA A 482 7.78 -2.64 41.99
CA ALA A 482 7.50 -3.92 42.66
C ALA A 482 6.44 -3.82 43.77
N GLU A 483 6.39 -2.71 44.50
CA GLU A 483 5.39 -2.48 45.56
C GLU A 483 3.99 -2.17 44.98
N GLU A 484 3.92 -1.50 43.83
CA GLU A 484 2.65 -1.25 43.13
C GLU A 484 2.05 -2.54 42.56
N LEU A 485 2.90 -3.46 42.08
CA LEU A 485 2.48 -4.78 41.62
C LEU A 485 1.86 -5.64 42.74
N LYS A 486 2.28 -5.43 43.99
CA LYS A 486 1.71 -6.10 45.17
C LYS A 486 0.42 -5.44 45.67
N THR A 487 0.13 -4.22 45.23
CA THR A 487 -1.06 -3.49 45.67
C THR A 487 -2.28 -4.02 44.91
N GLU A 488 -3.28 -4.49 45.66
CA GLU A 488 -4.54 -4.97 45.09
C GLU A 488 -5.35 -3.84 44.45
N LEU A 489 -6.04 -4.16 43.36
CA LEU A 489 -6.99 -3.24 42.73
C LEU A 489 -8.27 -3.13 43.59
N PRO A 490 -8.88 -1.94 43.74
CA PRO A 490 -8.62 -0.70 42.98
C PRO A 490 -7.64 0.27 43.65
N ALA A 491 -6.98 -0.10 44.75
CA ALA A 491 -6.14 0.80 45.55
C ALA A 491 -4.80 1.17 44.89
N ARG A 492 -4.48 0.59 43.73
CA ARG A 492 -3.23 0.82 42.99
C ARG A 492 -3.19 2.26 42.43
N PRO A 493 -2.08 3.01 42.62
CA PRO A 493 -1.95 4.38 42.11
C PRO A 493 -2.11 4.51 40.59
N HIS A 494 -1.52 3.57 39.85
CA HIS A 494 -1.62 3.48 38.40
C HIS A 494 -2.44 2.23 38.03
N PRO A 495 -3.76 2.38 37.81
CA PRO A 495 -4.62 1.26 37.42
C PRO A 495 -4.37 0.85 35.98
N PRO A 496 -4.62 -0.43 35.63
CA PRO A 496 -4.53 -0.90 34.25
C PRO A 496 -5.57 -0.22 33.37
N GLN A 497 -5.17 0.12 32.14
CA GLN A 497 -6.05 0.64 31.10
C GLN A 497 -6.83 -0.50 30.43
N ALA A 498 -6.22 -1.67 30.31
CA ALA A 498 -6.89 -2.88 29.82
C ALA A 498 -6.92 -3.93 30.91
N VAL A 499 -8.10 -4.50 31.14
CA VAL A 499 -8.29 -5.68 31.98
C VAL A 499 -9.19 -6.63 31.21
N TRP A 500 -8.70 -7.85 31.00
CA TRP A 500 -9.44 -8.93 30.36
C TRP A 500 -9.63 -10.05 31.37
N GLU A 501 -10.85 -10.15 31.90
CA GLU A 501 -11.30 -11.28 32.71
C GLU A 501 -12.19 -12.17 31.85
N PHE A 502 -11.89 -13.46 31.81
CA PHE A 502 -12.64 -14.43 31.00
C PHE A 502 -13.71 -15.06 31.89
N LYS A 503 -14.99 -15.05 31.49
CA LYS A 503 -16.09 -15.66 32.27
C LYS A 503 -16.81 -16.70 31.44
N GLU A 504 -17.26 -17.78 32.08
CA GLU A 504 -17.93 -18.92 31.43
C GLU A 504 -19.32 -18.59 30.82
N SER A 505 -19.87 -17.39 31.01
CA SER A 505 -21.30 -17.09 30.75
C SER A 505 -21.64 -16.62 29.33
N SER A 506 -20.68 -16.45 28.42
CA SER A 506 -20.93 -16.35 26.98
C SER A 506 -19.62 -16.50 26.21
N PRO A 507 -19.50 -17.41 25.22
CA PRO A 507 -18.25 -17.66 24.50
C PRO A 507 -17.74 -16.47 23.66
N THR A 508 -18.50 -15.36 23.60
CA THR A 508 -18.16 -14.15 22.86
C THR A 508 -18.05 -12.87 23.70
N GLN A 509 -18.38 -12.91 25.00
CA GLN A 509 -18.32 -11.70 25.84
C GLN A 509 -17.08 -11.73 26.74
N ILE A 510 -15.99 -11.19 26.19
CA ILE A 510 -14.75 -10.93 26.92
C ILE A 510 -15.01 -9.68 27.78
N ASP A 511 -15.08 -9.86 29.11
CA ASP A 511 -15.46 -8.81 30.06
C ASP A 511 -14.28 -7.83 30.17
N SER A 512 -14.31 -6.77 29.35
CA SER A 512 -13.35 -5.67 29.39
C SER A 512 -13.98 -4.49 30.14
N VAL A 513 -13.33 -4.07 31.23
CA VAL A 513 -13.80 -2.97 32.09
C VAL A 513 -13.72 -1.61 31.36
N GLN A 514 -12.90 -1.53 30.32
CA GLN A 514 -12.79 -0.43 29.35
C GLN A 514 -12.90 -1.03 27.95
N GLN A 515 -13.44 -0.28 26.97
CA GLN A 515 -13.86 -0.67 25.60
C GLN A 515 -12.83 -1.41 24.68
N TRP A 516 -11.98 -2.29 25.20
CA TRP A 516 -10.84 -2.95 24.56
C TRP A 516 -11.21 -4.41 24.25
N ALA A 517 -12.19 -4.60 23.37
CA ALA A 517 -12.68 -5.93 23.01
C ALA A 517 -11.62 -6.74 22.26
N LEU A 518 -11.44 -8.00 22.66
CA LEU A 518 -10.59 -8.97 21.96
C LEU A 518 -11.43 -9.79 20.97
N PHE A 519 -10.80 -10.20 19.88
CA PHE A 519 -11.39 -11.04 18.83
C PHE A 519 -10.51 -12.27 18.58
N PRO A 520 -11.06 -13.41 18.12
CA PRO A 520 -10.23 -14.49 17.60
C PRO A 520 -9.29 -13.98 16.51
N TYR A 521 -7.99 -14.18 16.69
CA TYR A 521 -6.96 -13.76 15.75
C TYR A 521 -7.00 -14.62 14.50
N ASP A 522 -7.20 -13.97 13.35
CA ASP A 522 -7.10 -14.58 12.03
C ASP A 522 -5.94 -13.91 11.30
N ASN A 523 -4.90 -14.68 10.97
CA ASN A 523 -3.76 -14.23 10.18
C ASN A 523 -4.16 -13.57 8.84
N ASN A 524 -5.42 -13.72 8.42
CA ASN A 524 -5.93 -13.16 7.18
C ASN A 524 -6.65 -11.79 7.29
N LYS A 525 -6.79 -11.11 8.45
CA LYS A 525 -7.70 -9.93 8.52
C LYS A 525 -7.31 -8.76 9.44
N THR A 526 -6.93 -7.62 8.83
CA THR A 526 -7.46 -6.27 9.17
C THR A 526 -8.99 -6.21 8.89
N PRO A 527 -9.80 -5.23 9.35
CA PRO A 527 -11.25 -5.28 9.22
C PRO A 527 -11.70 -5.51 7.76
N SER A 528 -12.11 -6.74 7.47
CA SER A 528 -12.07 -7.31 6.11
C SER A 528 -13.03 -6.64 5.14
N ALA A 529 -14.22 -6.24 5.60
CA ALA A 529 -15.24 -5.73 4.71
C ALA A 529 -14.87 -4.40 4.03
N LEU A 530 -14.24 -3.46 4.75
CA LEU A 530 -13.86 -2.17 4.17
C LEU A 530 -12.67 -2.33 3.21
N VAL A 531 -11.69 -3.17 3.56
CA VAL A 531 -10.55 -3.47 2.69
C VAL A 531 -11.03 -4.13 1.40
N ASP A 532 -11.92 -5.13 1.52
CA ASP A 532 -12.51 -5.83 0.38
C ASP A 532 -13.32 -4.86 -0.49
N ALA A 533 -14.14 -3.99 0.10
CA ALA A 533 -14.88 -2.95 -0.62
C ALA A 533 -13.95 -2.00 -1.37
N CYS A 534 -12.94 -1.44 -0.69
CA CYS A 534 -11.94 -0.56 -1.31
C CYS A 534 -11.19 -1.25 -2.44
N HIS A 535 -10.85 -2.53 -2.30
CA HIS A 535 -10.25 -3.32 -3.36
C HIS A 535 -11.20 -3.46 -4.56
N VAL A 536 -12.48 -3.77 -4.35
CA VAL A 536 -13.47 -3.82 -5.44
C VAL A 536 -13.56 -2.48 -6.19
N LEU A 537 -13.59 -1.36 -5.47
CA LEU A 537 -13.67 -0.03 -6.09
C LEU A 537 -12.47 0.24 -7.02
N LEU A 538 -11.25 -0.04 -6.56
CA LEU A 538 -10.03 0.15 -7.36
C LEU A 538 -9.92 -0.76 -8.60
N ASN A 539 -10.71 -1.84 -8.65
CA ASN A 539 -10.75 -2.80 -9.76
C ASN A 539 -11.99 -2.64 -10.66
N SER A 540 -12.86 -1.67 -10.35
CA SER A 540 -14.07 -1.41 -11.11
C SER A 540 -13.77 -0.73 -12.45
N ASN A 541 -14.71 -0.86 -13.40
CA ASN A 541 -14.60 -0.12 -14.67
C ASN A 541 -14.62 1.40 -14.45
N GLU A 542 -15.37 1.90 -13.48
CA GLU A 542 -15.43 3.33 -13.20
C GLU A 542 -14.10 3.90 -12.71
N PHE A 543 -13.26 3.07 -12.05
CA PHE A 543 -11.90 3.48 -11.70
C PHE A 543 -10.95 3.45 -12.92
N LEU A 544 -11.13 2.47 -13.81
CA LEU A 544 -10.18 2.18 -14.88
C LEU A 544 -10.47 2.94 -16.18
N TYR A 545 -11.67 3.49 -16.34
CA TYR A 545 -12.11 4.21 -17.52
C TYR A 545 -12.57 5.61 -17.14
N VAL A 546 -12.18 6.59 -17.96
CA VAL A 546 -12.62 7.98 -17.83
C VAL A 546 -13.48 8.35 -19.03
N GLU A 547 -14.50 9.15 -18.77
CA GLU A 547 -15.39 9.75 -19.78
C GLU A 547 -14.86 11.09 -20.29
#